data_AF-A0A6H9HPP3-F1
#
_entry.id   AF-A0A6H9HPP3-F1
#
_cell.length_a   1.000
_cell.length_b   1.000
_cell.length_c   1.000
_cell.angle_alpha   90.00
_cell.angle_beta   90.00
_cell.angle_gamma   90.00
#
_symmetry.space_group_name_H-M   'P 1'
#
loop_
_entity.id
_entity.type
_entity.pdbx_description
1 polymer ?
#
loop_
_entity_poly.entity_id
_entity_poly.type
_entity_poly.pdbx_seq_one_letter_code
_entity_poly.pdbx_strand_id
1 'polypeptide(L)'
;MFKSSKSRGLLTAVAASALMVLPAQARDIVKLQFSNGRSEVVGVENVNAVLRGAGVRASTVAIPEGAKPILRASETRAVSEAEQKKLITLFYLNRTQLLEQIELAGRTPEAHRGGYLSSAEPGVSPYPKVYDMKAMTAQQQSDVLRRFGRLHVNIADDGVAMDEVMTVVAGGPFTWMFVLPDGVVTRLTVDRVGPNDPALRLSYPGLGMHAGYMDPPDGLVIAFGHGPKEFIMRYQDDSVPHADLLNTNPWVDFSGSRPRLVERVR
;
A
#
# COMPACT_ATOMS: atom_id res chain seq x y z
N MET A 1 69.64 0.74 51.86
CA MET A 1 69.32 0.26 50.50
C MET A 1 67.86 -0.16 50.47
N PHE A 2 67.11 0.32 49.49
CA PHE A 2 65.65 0.36 49.34
C PHE A 2 64.84 -0.92 49.64
N LYS A 3 63.61 -0.74 50.17
CA LYS A 3 62.34 -1.40 49.73
C LYS A 3 61.16 -0.82 50.56
N SER A 4 60.37 0.08 49.99
CA SER A 4 59.17 -0.15 49.14
C SER A 4 57.91 -0.46 49.97
N SER A 5 57.20 0.61 50.31
CA SER A 5 55.78 0.60 50.71
C SER A 5 54.93 0.48 49.45
N LYS A 6 54.03 -0.50 49.38
CA LYS A 6 52.97 -0.59 48.37
C LYS A 6 51.63 -0.34 49.04
N SER A 7 51.08 0.84 48.80
CA SER A 7 49.68 1.19 49.05
C SER A 7 48.77 0.38 48.11
N ARG A 8 47.76 -0.29 48.67
CA ARG A 8 46.66 -0.90 47.92
C ARG A 8 45.60 0.18 47.67
N GLY A 9 45.52 0.67 46.44
CA GLY A 9 44.38 1.46 45.96
C GLY A 9 43.22 0.52 45.63
N LEU A 10 42.07 0.74 46.28
CA LEU A 10 40.80 0.06 46.00
C LEU A 10 40.16 0.76 44.80
N LEU A 11 40.11 0.10 43.64
CA LEU A 11 39.33 0.55 42.48
C LEU A 11 37.88 0.09 42.64
N THR A 12 37.00 1.02 42.96
CA THR A 12 35.55 0.85 42.90
C THR A 12 35.10 0.85 41.43
N ALA A 13 34.70 -0.31 40.92
CA ALA A 13 34.08 -0.43 39.61
C ALA A 13 32.60 -0.05 39.71
N VAL A 14 32.21 1.06 39.09
CA VAL A 14 30.80 1.43 38.89
C VAL A 14 30.32 0.71 37.63
N ALA A 15 29.46 -0.29 37.78
CA ALA A 15 28.81 -0.96 36.66
C ALA A 15 27.71 -0.03 36.10
N ALA A 16 27.93 0.54 34.93
CA ALA A 16 26.90 1.24 34.18
C ALA A 16 25.97 0.20 33.54
N SER A 17 24.77 0.02 34.10
CA SER A 17 23.72 -0.76 33.46
C SER A 17 23.16 0.02 32.27
N ALA A 18 23.60 -0.32 31.06
CA ALA A 18 22.94 0.13 29.85
C ALA A 18 21.56 -0.55 29.76
N LEU A 19 20.48 0.21 29.94
CA LEU A 19 19.15 -0.24 29.53
C LEU A 19 19.18 -0.39 28.00
N MET A 20 19.24 -1.64 27.53
CA MET A 20 18.89 -1.95 26.16
C MET A 20 17.40 -1.66 25.98
N VAL A 21 17.08 -0.55 25.32
CA VAL A 21 15.76 -0.33 24.75
C VAL A 21 15.63 -1.36 23.62
N LEU A 22 14.90 -2.44 23.87
CA LEU A 22 14.50 -3.34 22.80
C LEU A 22 13.68 -2.51 21.79
N PRO A 23 13.95 -2.63 20.47
CA PRO A 23 13.06 -2.03 19.49
C PRO A 23 11.66 -2.57 19.75
N ALA A 24 10.66 -1.68 19.79
CA ALA A 24 9.27 -2.10 19.79
C ALA A 24 9.11 -3.16 18.70
N GLN A 25 8.63 -4.36 19.07
CA GLN A 25 8.35 -5.39 18.09
C GLN A 25 7.56 -4.74 16.96
N ALA A 26 8.06 -4.82 15.73
CA ALA A 26 7.40 -4.26 14.58
C ALA A 26 5.98 -4.81 14.59
N ARG A 27 5.00 -3.93 14.81
CA ARG A 27 3.59 -4.31 14.77
C ARG A 27 3.34 -4.95 13.41
N ASP A 28 2.63 -6.07 13.37
CA ASP A 28 2.21 -6.70 12.11
C ASP A 28 1.19 -5.77 11.42
N ILE A 29 1.68 -4.79 10.68
CA ILE A 29 0.87 -3.75 10.02
C ILE A 29 0.14 -4.26 8.76
N VAL A 30 0.41 -5.51 8.36
CA VAL A 30 -0.23 -6.14 7.20
C VAL A 30 -0.59 -7.59 7.52
N LYS A 31 -1.72 -8.01 6.96
CA LYS A 31 -2.13 -9.41 6.91
C LYS A 31 -2.67 -9.77 5.53
N LEU A 32 -2.53 -11.02 5.14
CA LEU A 32 -2.99 -11.55 3.87
C LEU A 32 -3.85 -12.79 4.11
N GLN A 33 -5.08 -12.74 3.64
CA GLN A 33 -6.05 -13.84 3.72
C GLN A 33 -6.29 -14.44 2.33
N PHE A 34 -6.77 -15.68 2.26
CA PHE A 34 -6.87 -16.44 1.01
C PHE A 34 -8.29 -16.95 0.73
N SER A 35 -8.77 -16.79 -0.50
CA SER A 35 -10.13 -17.18 -0.88
C SER A 35 -10.37 -18.69 -0.84
N ASN A 36 -9.32 -19.50 -0.82
CA ASN A 36 -9.38 -20.96 -0.77
C ASN A 36 -9.30 -21.54 0.65
N GLY A 37 -9.35 -20.69 1.69
CA GLY A 37 -9.35 -21.13 3.09
C GLY A 37 -7.98 -21.46 3.69
N ARG A 38 -6.87 -21.21 2.97
CA ARG A 38 -5.52 -21.25 3.58
C ARG A 38 -5.44 -20.30 4.79
N SER A 39 -4.65 -20.68 5.80
CA SER A 39 -4.37 -19.82 6.95
C SER A 39 -3.81 -18.47 6.52
N GLU A 40 -4.20 -17.42 7.23
CA GLU A 40 -3.67 -16.08 6.97
C GLU A 40 -2.18 -15.99 7.28
N VAL A 41 -1.49 -15.09 6.57
CA VAL A 41 -0.09 -14.74 6.85
C VAL A 41 -0.02 -13.28 7.30
N VAL A 42 0.86 -13.01 8.26
CA VAL A 42 1.01 -11.70 8.90
C VAL A 42 2.44 -11.21 8.80
N GLY A 43 2.60 -9.89 8.81
CA GLY A 43 3.91 -9.24 8.76
C GLY A 43 4.41 -9.04 7.33
N VAL A 44 5.14 -7.95 7.13
CA VAL A 44 5.55 -7.47 5.80
C VAL A 44 6.37 -8.51 5.05
N GLU A 45 7.33 -9.17 5.70
CA GLU A 45 8.21 -10.15 5.05
C GLU A 45 7.43 -11.37 4.55
N ASN A 46 6.61 -11.98 5.40
CA ASN A 46 5.81 -13.16 5.05
C ASN A 46 4.78 -12.85 3.96
N VAL A 47 4.11 -11.70 4.07
CA VAL A 47 3.16 -11.23 3.05
C VAL A 47 3.86 -11.05 1.69
N ASN A 48 5.05 -10.46 1.67
CA ASN A 48 5.81 -10.28 0.43
C ASN A 48 6.31 -11.60 -0.16
N ALA A 49 6.64 -12.59 0.66
CA ALA A 49 7.04 -13.91 0.16
C ALA A 49 5.94 -14.56 -0.69
N VAL A 50 4.67 -14.35 -0.31
CA VAL A 50 3.51 -14.81 -1.09
C VAL A 50 3.24 -13.89 -2.27
N LEU A 51 3.16 -12.58 -2.02
CA LEU A 51 2.73 -11.58 -3.01
C LEU A 51 3.74 -11.36 -4.15
N ARG A 52 4.99 -11.77 -3.99
CA ARG A 52 5.97 -11.80 -5.07
C ARG A 52 5.49 -12.56 -6.30
N GLY A 53 4.69 -13.63 -6.11
CA GLY A 53 4.10 -14.39 -7.22
C GLY A 53 3.11 -13.58 -8.07
N ALA A 54 2.48 -12.56 -7.50
CA ALA A 54 1.63 -11.60 -8.22
C ALA A 54 2.38 -10.32 -8.61
N GLY A 55 3.70 -10.26 -8.37
CA GLY A 55 4.51 -9.06 -8.62
C GLY A 55 4.14 -7.89 -7.69
N VAL A 56 3.65 -8.16 -6.48
CA VAL A 56 3.24 -7.14 -5.53
C VAL A 56 4.25 -7.04 -4.38
N ARG A 57 4.51 -5.81 -3.93
CA ARG A 57 5.44 -5.51 -2.82
C ARG A 57 4.84 -4.50 -1.85
N ALA A 58 4.76 -4.87 -0.58
CA ALA A 58 4.47 -3.98 0.54
C ALA A 58 5.76 -3.59 1.26
N SER A 59 6.02 -2.30 1.48
CA SER A 59 7.23 -1.76 2.11
C SER A 59 6.85 -0.72 3.17
N THR A 60 7.60 -0.66 4.28
CA THR A 60 7.45 0.42 5.26
C THR A 60 8.22 1.66 4.81
N VAL A 61 7.64 2.84 4.99
CA VAL A 61 8.24 4.13 4.65
C VAL A 61 8.12 5.07 5.85
N ALA A 62 9.18 5.80 6.17
CA ALA A 62 9.11 6.81 7.23
C ALA A 62 8.16 7.95 6.84
N ILE A 63 7.31 8.39 7.78
CA ILE A 63 6.47 9.56 7.60
C ILE A 63 7.32 10.82 7.81
N PRO A 64 7.45 11.72 6.82
CA PRO A 64 8.19 12.98 7.00
C PRO A 64 7.57 13.84 8.10
N GLU A 65 8.40 14.46 8.95
CA GLU A 65 7.91 15.32 10.05
C GLU A 65 6.96 16.42 9.57
N GLY A 66 7.23 16.99 8.39
CA GLY A 66 6.38 18.02 7.77
C GLY A 66 4.98 17.56 7.36
N ALA A 67 4.74 16.24 7.27
CA ALA A 67 3.43 15.67 6.96
C ALA A 67 2.58 15.50 8.22
N LYS A 68 3.19 15.22 9.38
CA LYS A 68 2.48 14.86 10.61
C LYS A 68 1.35 15.82 11.01
N PRO A 69 1.49 17.17 10.91
CA PRO A 69 0.38 18.07 11.24
C PRO A 69 -0.85 17.86 10.34
N ILE A 70 -0.63 17.59 9.05
CA ILE A 70 -1.71 17.34 8.07
C ILE A 70 -2.37 15.99 8.38
N LEU A 71 -1.57 14.96 8.64
CA LEU A 71 -2.07 13.61 8.92
C LEU A 71 -2.93 13.60 10.20
N ARG A 72 -2.51 14.28 11.27
CA ARG A 72 -3.33 14.42 12.49
C ARG A 72 -4.66 15.12 12.21
N ALA A 73 -4.65 16.19 11.41
CA ALA A 73 -5.88 16.89 11.06
C ALA A 73 -6.83 16.00 10.24
N SER A 74 -6.28 15.14 9.38
CA SER A 74 -7.05 14.25 8.50
C SER A 74 -7.91 13.21 9.24
N GLU A 75 -7.60 12.92 10.50
CA GLU A 75 -8.41 12.03 11.35
C GLU A 75 -9.84 12.57 11.56
N THR A 76 -10.00 13.89 11.51
CA THR A 76 -11.25 14.58 11.86
C THR A 76 -11.91 15.33 10.71
N ARG A 77 -11.15 15.67 9.65
CA ARG A 77 -11.65 16.46 8.52
C ARG A 77 -10.95 16.10 7.21
N ALA A 78 -11.54 16.49 6.09
CA ALA A 78 -10.86 16.42 4.81
C ALA A 78 -9.63 17.33 4.76
N VAL A 79 -8.61 16.92 4.01
CA VAL A 79 -7.43 17.75 3.69
C VAL A 79 -7.73 18.72 2.56
N SER A 80 -7.27 19.96 2.72
CA SER A 80 -7.37 21.01 1.69
C SER A 80 -6.47 20.71 0.49
N GLU A 81 -6.72 21.36 -0.65
CA GLU A 81 -5.89 21.20 -1.85
C GLU A 81 -4.41 21.56 -1.61
N ALA A 82 -4.14 22.59 -0.79
CA ALA A 82 -2.78 22.99 -0.43
C ALA A 82 -2.08 21.89 0.39
N GLU A 83 -2.81 21.26 1.31
CA GLU A 83 -2.32 20.13 2.09
C GLU A 83 -2.07 18.90 1.20
N GLN A 84 -2.97 18.60 0.25
CA GLN A 84 -2.77 17.51 -0.71
C GLN A 84 -1.51 17.72 -1.56
N LYS A 85 -1.31 18.93 -2.12
CA LYS A 85 -0.08 19.28 -2.87
C LYS A 85 1.17 19.11 -2.00
N LYS A 86 1.11 19.53 -0.74
CA LYS A 86 2.23 19.36 0.20
C LYS A 86 2.52 17.89 0.51
N LEU A 87 1.48 17.07 0.70
CA LEU A 87 1.64 15.61 0.89
C LEU A 87 2.30 14.96 -0.34
N ILE A 88 1.84 15.29 -1.55
CA ILE A 88 2.45 14.79 -2.79
C ILE A 88 3.94 15.16 -2.86
N THR A 89 4.31 16.40 -2.52
CA THR A 89 5.72 16.82 -2.48
C THR A 89 6.54 16.07 -1.45
N LEU A 90 6.01 15.88 -0.24
CA LEU A 90 6.72 15.22 0.86
C LEU A 90 6.95 13.72 0.63
N PHE A 91 6.03 13.07 -0.08
CA PHE A 91 6.10 11.64 -0.41
C PHE A 91 6.48 11.39 -1.87
N TYR A 92 7.01 12.41 -2.55
CA TYR A 92 7.28 12.36 -4.00
C TYR A 92 8.22 11.21 -4.37
N LEU A 93 7.89 10.52 -5.46
CA LEU A 93 8.76 9.54 -6.10
C LEU A 93 9.11 10.02 -7.49
N ASN A 94 10.41 10.17 -7.75
CA ASN A 94 10.90 10.38 -9.10
C ASN A 94 10.89 9.05 -9.89
N ARG A 95 11.15 9.13 -11.20
CA ARG A 95 11.18 7.96 -12.08
C ARG A 95 12.06 6.82 -11.56
N THR A 96 13.27 7.13 -11.11
CA THR A 96 14.20 6.11 -10.60
C THR A 96 13.61 5.39 -9.40
N GLN A 97 13.01 6.12 -8.47
CA GLN A 97 12.38 5.54 -7.28
C GLN A 97 11.12 4.73 -7.61
N LEU A 98 10.36 5.11 -8.65
CA LEU A 98 9.22 4.33 -9.14
C LEU A 98 9.69 3.02 -9.78
N LEU A 99 10.72 3.06 -10.63
CA LEU A 99 11.34 1.87 -11.22
C LEU A 99 11.94 0.94 -10.15
N GLU A 100 12.51 1.50 -9.08
CA GLU A 100 12.98 0.72 -7.94
C GLU A 100 11.83 -0.05 -7.27
N GLN A 101 10.62 0.51 -7.18
CA GLN A 101 9.49 -0.23 -6.61
C GLN A 101 9.09 -1.46 -7.45
N ILE A 102 9.18 -1.35 -8.78
CA ILE A 102 8.96 -2.45 -9.71
C ILE A 102 10.00 -3.55 -9.48
N GLU A 103 11.27 -3.17 -9.40
CA GLU A 103 12.37 -4.12 -9.17
C GLU A 103 12.25 -4.82 -7.82
N LEU A 104 11.93 -4.08 -6.75
CA LEU A 104 11.70 -4.63 -5.41
C LEU A 104 10.53 -5.62 -5.37
N ALA A 105 9.56 -5.47 -6.27
CA ALA A 105 8.45 -6.40 -6.46
C ALA A 105 8.79 -7.62 -7.34
N GLY A 106 10.03 -7.68 -7.85
CA GLY A 106 10.50 -8.77 -8.72
C GLY A 106 10.00 -8.67 -10.16
N ARG A 107 9.59 -7.48 -10.59
CA ARG A 107 9.03 -7.22 -11.92
C ARG A 107 10.03 -6.48 -12.81
N THR A 108 9.72 -6.42 -14.10
CA THR A 108 10.31 -5.48 -15.05
C THR A 108 9.26 -4.43 -15.46
N PRO A 109 9.65 -3.21 -15.82
CA PRO A 109 8.68 -2.20 -16.25
C PRO A 109 8.03 -2.61 -17.57
N GLU A 110 6.70 -2.48 -17.65
CA GLU A 110 5.92 -2.79 -18.87
C GLU A 110 6.21 -1.77 -20.00
N ALA A 111 6.33 -0.50 -19.63
CA ALA A 111 6.68 0.58 -20.55
C ALA A 111 8.18 0.87 -20.53
N HIS A 112 8.76 1.20 -21.69
CA HIS A 112 10.15 1.63 -21.78
C HIS A 112 10.44 2.78 -20.80
N ARG A 113 11.47 2.59 -19.95
CA ARG A 113 11.85 3.51 -18.85
C ARG A 113 10.72 3.79 -17.85
N GLY A 114 9.68 2.95 -17.76
CA GLY A 114 8.51 3.13 -16.90
C GLY A 114 7.42 4.05 -17.48
N GLY A 115 7.53 4.50 -18.73
CA GLY A 115 6.48 5.25 -19.41
C GLY A 115 6.26 6.69 -18.91
N TYR A 116 5.05 7.22 -19.05
CA TYR A 116 4.65 8.53 -18.56
C TYR A 116 4.49 8.52 -17.03
N LEU A 117 4.90 9.58 -16.34
CA LEU A 117 4.68 9.74 -14.88
C LEU A 117 3.36 10.43 -14.54
N SER A 118 2.64 10.85 -15.58
CA SER A 118 1.36 11.57 -15.50
C SER A 118 0.27 10.74 -16.19
N SER A 119 0.30 9.43 -15.99
CA SER A 119 -0.73 8.52 -16.52
C SER A 119 -2.09 8.89 -15.93
N ALA A 120 -3.15 8.73 -16.73
CA ALA A 120 -4.51 9.05 -16.33
C ALA A 120 -5.53 8.15 -17.03
N GLU A 121 -6.72 8.06 -16.47
CA GLU A 121 -7.88 7.65 -17.26
C GLU A 121 -8.38 8.85 -18.09
N PRO A 122 -9.02 8.63 -19.25
CA PRO A 122 -9.56 9.70 -20.06
C PRO A 122 -10.48 10.64 -19.27
N GLY A 123 -10.21 11.94 -19.33
CA GLY A 123 -11.00 12.97 -18.64
C GLY A 123 -10.79 13.06 -17.11
N VAL A 124 -9.86 12.29 -16.55
CA VAL A 124 -9.50 12.35 -15.11
C VAL A 124 -8.15 13.03 -14.96
N SER A 125 -7.95 13.78 -13.87
CA SER A 125 -6.64 14.35 -13.56
C SER A 125 -5.57 13.25 -13.47
N PRO A 126 -4.33 13.52 -13.96
CA PRO A 126 -3.27 12.53 -13.94
C PRO A 126 -2.75 12.27 -12.52
N TYR A 127 -2.05 11.16 -12.36
CA TYR A 127 -1.25 10.91 -11.17
C TYR A 127 -0.08 11.91 -11.03
N PRO A 128 0.42 12.15 -9.80
CA PRO A 128 0.00 11.56 -8.52
C PRO A 128 -1.30 12.14 -7.93
N LYS A 129 -1.95 11.40 -7.02
CA LYS A 129 -3.22 11.76 -6.37
C LYS A 129 -3.18 11.54 -4.85
N VAL A 130 -4.06 12.23 -4.13
CA VAL A 130 -4.36 11.93 -2.72
C VAL A 130 -5.79 11.44 -2.63
N TYR A 131 -5.97 10.21 -2.15
CA TYR A 131 -7.29 9.69 -1.78
C TYR A 131 -7.53 10.00 -0.31
N ASP A 132 -8.59 10.77 -0.06
CA ASP A 132 -9.01 11.19 1.27
C ASP A 132 -10.41 10.68 1.59
N MET A 133 -10.49 9.79 2.57
CA MET A 133 -11.76 9.16 2.96
C MET A 133 -12.72 10.16 3.62
N LYS A 134 -12.23 11.25 4.22
CA LYS A 134 -13.08 12.32 4.78
C LYS A 134 -13.65 13.24 3.72
N ALA A 135 -13.10 13.24 2.50
CA ALA A 135 -13.58 14.06 1.39
C ALA A 135 -14.75 13.42 0.62
N MET A 136 -15.02 12.13 0.84
CA MET A 136 -16.05 11.40 0.12
C MET A 136 -17.39 11.42 0.87
N THR A 137 -18.46 11.72 0.15
CA THR A 137 -19.83 11.43 0.61
C THR A 137 -20.08 9.91 0.62
N ALA A 138 -21.10 9.46 1.35
CA ALA A 138 -21.46 8.04 1.39
C ALA A 138 -21.82 7.46 0.01
N GLN A 139 -22.41 8.27 -0.87
CA GLN A 139 -22.72 7.89 -2.25
C GLN A 139 -21.44 7.73 -3.07
N GLN A 140 -20.54 8.72 -3.05
CA GLN A 140 -19.24 8.63 -3.74
C GLN A 140 -18.43 7.43 -3.25
N GLN A 141 -18.42 7.18 -1.94
CA GLN A 141 -17.76 6.01 -1.37
C GLN A 141 -18.38 4.71 -1.92
N SER A 142 -19.71 4.62 -1.98
CA SER A 142 -20.39 3.44 -2.55
C SER A 142 -20.06 3.23 -4.04
N ASP A 143 -19.94 4.30 -4.81
CA ASP A 143 -19.60 4.23 -6.24
C ASP A 143 -18.13 3.85 -6.45
N VAL A 144 -17.22 4.39 -5.64
CA VAL A 144 -15.80 3.97 -5.57
C VAL A 144 -15.71 2.48 -5.25
N LEU A 145 -16.43 1.99 -4.23
CA LEU A 145 -16.39 0.57 -3.86
C LEU A 145 -16.97 -0.34 -4.95
N ARG A 146 -17.98 0.09 -5.70
CA ARG A 146 -18.51 -0.70 -6.83
C ARG A 146 -17.54 -0.80 -7.98
N ARG A 147 -16.81 0.28 -8.23
CA ARG A 147 -15.83 0.37 -9.32
C ARG A 147 -14.56 -0.37 -8.95
N PHE A 148 -13.83 0.12 -7.95
CA PHE A 148 -12.52 -0.41 -7.56
C PHE A 148 -12.59 -1.72 -6.79
N GLY A 149 -13.73 -2.04 -6.17
CA GLY A 149 -13.89 -3.29 -5.42
C GLY A 149 -13.99 -4.52 -6.32
N ARG A 150 -14.26 -4.36 -7.62
CA ARG A 150 -14.25 -5.46 -8.59
C ARG A 150 -12.84 -5.69 -9.10
N LEU A 151 -12.49 -6.94 -9.35
CA LEU A 151 -11.23 -7.32 -9.96
C LEU A 151 -11.15 -6.76 -11.38
N HIS A 152 -10.04 -6.07 -11.66
CA HIS A 152 -9.75 -5.42 -12.93
C HIS A 152 -8.25 -5.44 -13.20
N VAL A 153 -7.89 -5.05 -14.43
CA VAL A 153 -6.53 -4.69 -14.83
C VAL A 153 -6.52 -3.25 -15.35
N ASN A 154 -5.40 -2.56 -15.21
CA ASN A 154 -5.19 -1.17 -15.64
C ASN A 154 -4.26 -1.14 -16.85
N ILE A 155 -4.84 -1.09 -18.05
CA ILE A 155 -4.09 -1.22 -19.31
C ILE A 155 -4.58 -0.24 -20.37
N ALA A 156 -3.70 0.11 -21.30
CA ALA A 156 -4.04 0.85 -22.51
C ALA A 156 -4.64 -0.06 -23.60
N ASP A 157 -5.08 0.53 -24.71
CA ASP A 157 -5.60 -0.22 -25.87
C ASP A 157 -4.52 -1.03 -26.61
N ASP A 158 -3.25 -0.63 -26.48
CA ASP A 158 -2.10 -1.37 -27.01
C ASP A 158 -1.59 -2.47 -26.06
N GLY A 159 -2.28 -2.70 -24.94
CA GLY A 159 -1.95 -3.71 -23.95
C GLY A 159 -0.88 -3.29 -22.94
N VAL A 160 -0.28 -2.10 -23.07
CA VAL A 160 0.71 -1.61 -22.10
C VAL A 160 0.02 -1.34 -20.76
N ALA A 161 0.52 -1.95 -19.69
CA ALA A 161 -0.05 -1.80 -18.36
C ALA A 161 0.44 -0.54 -17.64
N MET A 162 -0.42 -0.05 -16.75
CA MET A 162 -0.12 1.06 -15.86
C MET A 162 0.27 0.53 -14.48
N ASP A 163 1.50 0.78 -14.07
CA ASP A 163 2.01 0.45 -12.75
C ASP A 163 1.53 1.43 -11.68
N GLU A 164 1.23 0.91 -10.49
CA GLU A 164 0.72 1.70 -9.38
C GLU A 164 1.59 1.55 -8.12
N VAL A 165 1.74 2.68 -7.43
CA VAL A 165 2.40 2.74 -6.12
C VAL A 165 1.51 3.53 -5.15
N MET A 166 0.89 2.82 -4.21
CA MET A 166 -0.04 3.36 -3.23
C MET A 166 0.63 3.46 -1.86
N THR A 167 0.68 4.63 -1.24
CA THR A 167 1.25 4.82 0.10
C THR A 167 0.16 5.20 1.09
N VAL A 168 -0.20 4.28 1.99
CA VAL A 168 -1.08 4.53 3.14
C VAL A 168 -0.29 5.32 4.18
N VAL A 169 -0.69 6.57 4.41
CA VAL A 169 0.04 7.50 5.29
C VAL A 169 -0.71 7.85 6.57
N ALA A 170 -2.02 7.58 6.64
CA ALA A 170 -2.82 7.76 7.85
C ALA A 170 -4.13 6.96 7.77
N GLY A 171 -4.70 6.65 8.94
CA GLY A 171 -6.02 6.03 9.08
C GLY A 171 -6.06 4.59 8.60
N GLY A 172 -7.21 4.13 8.11
CA GLY A 172 -7.42 2.73 7.75
C GLY A 172 -8.37 1.98 8.69
N PRO A 173 -8.50 0.65 8.54
CA PRO A 173 -7.71 -0.20 7.64
C PRO A 173 -8.03 0.00 6.16
N PHE A 174 -7.05 -0.28 5.30
CA PHE A 174 -7.24 -0.31 3.84
C PHE A 174 -7.08 -1.72 3.32
N THR A 175 -7.82 -2.08 2.26
CA THR A 175 -7.77 -3.42 1.69
C THR A 175 -7.52 -3.40 0.19
N TRP A 176 -6.63 -4.27 -0.26
CA TRP A 176 -6.44 -4.63 -1.67
C TRP A 176 -6.68 -6.12 -1.84
N MET A 177 -7.08 -6.52 -3.04
CA MET A 177 -7.14 -7.92 -3.43
C MET A 177 -6.26 -8.13 -4.64
N PHE A 178 -5.55 -9.26 -4.66
CA PHE A 178 -4.66 -9.64 -5.76
C PHE A 178 -4.91 -11.10 -6.12
N VAL A 179 -4.93 -11.39 -7.41
CA VAL A 179 -5.00 -12.76 -7.92
C VAL A 179 -3.59 -13.34 -8.01
N LEU A 180 -3.37 -14.47 -7.35
CA LEU A 180 -2.12 -15.22 -7.43
C LEU A 180 -2.06 -16.06 -8.71
N PRO A 181 -0.88 -16.55 -9.13
CA PRO A 181 -0.75 -17.40 -10.32
C PRO A 181 -1.62 -18.66 -10.31
N ASP A 182 -1.96 -19.18 -9.13
CA ASP A 182 -2.84 -20.35 -8.93
C ASP A 182 -4.34 -20.00 -8.96
N GLY A 183 -4.71 -18.75 -9.26
CA GLY A 183 -6.09 -18.27 -9.31
C GLY A 183 -6.68 -17.92 -7.95
N VAL A 184 -5.92 -18.08 -6.86
CA VAL A 184 -6.42 -17.72 -5.52
C VAL A 184 -6.46 -16.21 -5.37
N VAL A 185 -7.62 -15.68 -4.99
CA VAL A 185 -7.79 -14.25 -4.69
C VAL A 185 -7.39 -14.00 -3.25
N THR A 186 -6.32 -13.24 -3.07
CA THR A 186 -5.87 -12.80 -1.76
C THR A 186 -6.58 -11.54 -1.31
N ARG A 187 -6.68 -11.34 -0.01
CA ARG A 187 -7.12 -10.08 0.62
C ARG A 187 -5.96 -9.57 1.48
N LEU A 188 -5.28 -8.55 0.99
CA LEU A 188 -4.27 -7.81 1.73
C LEU A 188 -4.96 -6.72 2.55
N THR A 189 -4.87 -6.78 3.86
CA THR A 189 -5.31 -5.71 4.75
C THR A 189 -4.10 -5.01 5.34
N VAL A 190 -4.09 -3.69 5.17
CA VAL A 190 -3.17 -2.76 5.82
C VAL A 190 -3.88 -2.22 7.05
N ASP A 191 -3.31 -2.48 8.22
CA ASP A 191 -3.85 -2.01 9.49
C ASP A 191 -3.79 -0.48 9.59
N ARG A 192 -4.45 0.06 10.62
CA ARG A 192 -4.50 1.50 10.85
C ARG A 192 -3.08 2.07 11.01
N VAL A 193 -2.74 3.08 10.21
CA VAL A 193 -1.49 3.85 10.31
C VAL A 193 -1.74 5.10 11.15
N GLY A 194 -1.15 5.15 12.34
CA GLY A 194 -1.16 6.31 13.21
C GLY A 194 -0.01 7.30 12.92
N PRO A 195 -0.03 8.50 13.52
CA PRO A 195 0.96 9.56 13.26
C PRO A 195 2.42 9.23 13.61
N ASN A 196 2.63 8.18 14.41
CA ASN A 196 3.96 7.71 14.83
C ASN A 196 4.32 6.34 14.22
N ASP A 197 3.40 5.72 13.49
CA ASP A 197 3.64 4.46 12.79
C ASP A 197 4.38 4.74 11.46
N PRO A 198 5.11 3.77 10.91
CA PRO A 198 5.55 3.88 9.52
C PRO A 198 4.35 3.88 8.58
N ALA A 199 4.44 4.64 7.48
CA ALA A 199 3.53 4.49 6.35
C ALA A 199 3.77 3.13 5.68
N LEU A 200 2.74 2.59 5.03
CA LEU A 200 2.87 1.41 4.19
C LEU A 200 2.77 1.81 2.71
N ARG A 201 3.77 1.45 1.92
CA ARG A 201 3.79 1.59 0.48
C ARG A 201 3.56 0.24 -0.20
N LEU A 202 2.62 0.19 -1.11
CA LEU A 202 2.29 -0.97 -1.94
C LEU A 202 2.65 -0.65 -3.38
N SER A 203 3.41 -1.52 -4.04
CA SER A 203 3.64 -1.48 -5.50
C SER A 203 3.04 -2.71 -6.14
N TYR A 204 2.29 -2.53 -7.22
CA TYR A 204 1.66 -3.61 -7.96
C TYR A 204 1.50 -3.26 -9.45
N PRO A 205 1.51 -4.27 -10.34
CA PRO A 205 1.40 -4.06 -11.78
C PRO A 205 -0.06 -3.86 -12.20
N GLY A 206 -0.29 -3.03 -13.21
CA GLY A 206 -1.62 -2.87 -13.81
C GLY A 206 -2.13 -4.12 -14.50
N LEU A 207 -1.23 -4.95 -15.05
CA LEU A 207 -1.58 -6.21 -15.72
C LEU A 207 -1.94 -7.31 -14.71
N GLY A 208 -1.46 -7.19 -13.46
CA GLY A 208 -1.84 -8.10 -12.39
C GLY A 208 -3.24 -7.79 -11.92
N MET A 209 -4.15 -8.76 -12.02
CA MET A 209 -5.54 -8.56 -11.66
C MET A 209 -5.67 -8.20 -10.17
N HIS A 210 -6.29 -7.05 -9.90
CA HIS A 210 -6.40 -6.51 -8.56
C HIS A 210 -7.72 -5.79 -8.32
N ALA A 211 -8.00 -5.52 -7.05
CA ALA A 211 -9.10 -4.67 -6.61
C ALA A 211 -8.67 -3.84 -5.39
N GLY A 212 -9.31 -2.70 -5.19
CA GLY A 212 -9.16 -1.85 -4.02
C GLY A 212 -10.49 -1.70 -3.29
N TYR A 213 -10.49 -1.95 -1.98
CA TYR A 213 -11.65 -1.72 -1.12
C TYR A 213 -11.26 -0.68 -0.05
N MET A 214 -11.72 0.55 -0.26
CA MET A 214 -11.36 1.75 0.52
C MET A 214 -12.60 2.28 1.24
N ASP A 215 -12.95 1.68 2.37
CA ASP A 215 -14.10 2.10 3.18
C ASP A 215 -13.84 2.55 4.63
N PRO A 216 -12.60 2.84 5.09
CA PRO A 216 -12.42 3.25 6.46
C PRO A 216 -13.05 4.63 6.73
N PRO A 217 -13.44 4.93 7.97
CA PRO A 217 -14.08 6.20 8.34
C PRO A 217 -13.14 7.41 8.22
N ASP A 218 -11.83 7.16 8.19
CA ASP A 218 -10.76 8.12 7.97
C ASP A 218 -9.56 7.42 7.32
N GLY A 219 -8.78 8.18 6.58
CA GLY A 219 -7.51 7.71 6.05
C GLY A 219 -7.09 8.42 4.78
N LEU A 220 -5.77 8.38 4.54
CA LEU A 220 -5.11 9.04 3.44
C LEU A 220 -4.20 8.06 2.70
N VAL A 221 -4.35 8.01 1.39
CA VAL A 221 -3.47 7.26 0.48
C VAL A 221 -2.89 8.21 -0.55
N ILE A 222 -1.57 8.21 -0.71
CA ILE A 222 -0.87 8.93 -1.76
C ILE A 222 -0.56 7.95 -2.88
N ALA A 223 -1.12 8.21 -4.05
CA ALA A 223 -1.08 7.31 -5.17
C ALA A 223 -0.21 7.86 -6.29
N PHE A 224 0.71 7.04 -6.76
CA PHE A 224 1.47 7.26 -7.98
C PHE A 224 1.04 6.23 -9.02
N GLY A 225 1.13 6.65 -10.26
CA GLY A 225 0.77 5.85 -11.40
C GLY A 225 1.64 6.19 -12.59
N HIS A 226 2.24 5.17 -13.22
CA HIS A 226 3.11 5.40 -14.38
C HIS A 226 3.00 4.25 -15.40
N GLY A 227 3.21 4.56 -16.67
CA GLY A 227 3.08 3.59 -17.76
C GLY A 227 2.58 4.26 -19.04
N PRO A 228 1.48 3.82 -19.66
CA PRO A 228 0.93 4.50 -20.82
C PRO A 228 0.42 5.90 -20.44
N LYS A 229 0.28 6.80 -21.43
CA LYS A 229 -0.26 8.14 -21.18
C LYS A 229 -1.70 8.08 -20.68
N GLU A 230 -2.49 7.21 -21.31
CA GLU A 230 -3.87 6.93 -20.95
C GLU A 230 -4.04 5.43 -20.73
N PHE A 231 -4.88 5.05 -19.77
CA PHE A 231 -5.26 3.68 -19.49
C PHE A 231 -6.74 3.61 -19.14
N ILE A 232 -7.31 2.42 -19.15
CA ILE A 232 -8.65 2.17 -18.60
C ILE A 232 -8.62 0.97 -17.66
N MET A 233 -9.54 0.97 -16.71
CA MET A 233 -9.85 -0.23 -15.91
C MET A 233 -10.62 -1.21 -16.79
N ARG A 234 -10.01 -2.35 -17.14
CA ARG A 234 -10.69 -3.42 -17.85
C ARG A 234 -11.27 -4.43 -16.88
N TYR A 235 -12.57 -4.66 -17.01
CA TYR A 235 -13.32 -5.70 -16.30
C TYR A 235 -13.61 -6.91 -17.20
N GLN A 236 -13.12 -6.89 -18.44
CA GLN A 236 -13.21 -7.99 -19.39
C GLN A 236 -11.97 -7.89 -20.30
N ASP A 237 -11.19 -8.96 -20.37
CA ASP A 237 -10.04 -9.12 -21.24
C ASP A 237 -9.60 -10.59 -21.23
N ASP A 238 -9.87 -11.33 -22.32
CA ASP A 238 -9.60 -12.77 -22.40
C ASP A 238 -8.10 -13.10 -22.48
N SER A 239 -7.23 -12.09 -22.68
CA SER A 239 -5.78 -12.28 -22.71
C SER A 239 -5.15 -12.33 -21.31
N VAL A 240 -5.89 -11.91 -20.28
CA VAL A 240 -5.43 -11.87 -18.90
C VAL A 240 -5.56 -13.26 -18.24
N PRO A 241 -4.54 -13.77 -17.54
CA PRO A 241 -4.66 -15.00 -16.78
C PRO A 241 -5.83 -14.96 -15.78
N HIS A 242 -6.60 -16.05 -15.71
CA HIS A 242 -7.81 -16.15 -14.87
C HIS A 242 -8.88 -15.09 -15.22
N ALA A 243 -9.04 -14.77 -16.51
CA ALA A 243 -9.99 -13.75 -17.00
C ALA A 243 -11.43 -13.94 -16.50
N ASP A 244 -11.84 -15.16 -16.15
CA ASP A 244 -13.13 -15.49 -15.54
C ASP A 244 -13.36 -14.78 -14.19
N LEU A 245 -12.28 -14.36 -13.51
CA LEU A 245 -12.35 -13.60 -12.26
C LEU A 245 -12.57 -12.10 -12.48
N LEU A 246 -12.32 -11.56 -13.68
CA LEU A 246 -12.54 -10.14 -13.96
C LEU A 246 -14.01 -9.76 -13.71
N ASN A 247 -14.23 -8.51 -13.29
CA ASN A 247 -15.55 -7.99 -12.90
C ASN A 247 -16.19 -8.67 -11.67
N THR A 248 -15.53 -9.66 -11.05
CA THR A 248 -15.97 -10.31 -9.82
C THR A 248 -15.13 -9.85 -8.62
N ASN A 249 -15.45 -10.28 -7.41
CA ASN A 249 -14.53 -10.31 -6.27
C ASN A 249 -15.12 -11.20 -5.18
N PRO A 250 -14.50 -12.34 -4.82
CA PRO A 250 -15.05 -13.24 -3.81
C PRO A 250 -15.07 -12.64 -2.40
N TRP A 251 -14.29 -11.58 -2.14
CA TRP A 251 -14.22 -10.90 -0.86
C TRP A 251 -15.26 -9.79 -0.69
N VAL A 252 -16.03 -9.46 -1.73
CA VAL A 252 -16.97 -8.32 -1.70
C VAL A 252 -18.37 -8.78 -2.11
N ASP A 253 -19.33 -8.56 -1.23
CA ASP A 253 -20.75 -8.68 -1.52
C ASP A 253 -21.25 -7.40 -2.20
N PHE A 254 -21.62 -7.51 -3.48
CA PHE A 254 -22.16 -6.41 -4.29
C PHE A 254 -23.69 -6.39 -4.36
N SER A 255 -24.40 -7.29 -3.66
CA SER A 255 -25.86 -7.40 -3.76
C SER A 255 -26.61 -6.22 -3.11
N GLY A 256 -25.96 -5.49 -2.21
CA GLY A 256 -26.54 -4.38 -1.47
C GLY A 256 -26.38 -2.99 -2.13
N SER A 257 -27.00 -1.99 -1.50
CA SER A 257 -26.85 -0.58 -1.87
C SER A 257 -25.46 -0.01 -1.59
N ARG A 258 -24.65 -0.68 -0.79
CA ARG A 258 -23.23 -0.41 -0.57
C ARG A 258 -22.48 -1.74 -0.56
N PRO A 259 -21.43 -1.92 -1.39
CA PRO A 259 -20.62 -3.13 -1.35
C PRO A 259 -20.01 -3.33 0.03
N ARG A 260 -19.91 -4.59 0.49
CA ARG A 260 -19.37 -4.93 1.81
C ARG A 260 -18.33 -6.03 1.71
N LEU A 261 -17.25 -5.90 2.48
CA LEU A 261 -16.34 -7.02 2.68
C LEU A 261 -17.02 -8.16 3.41
N VAL A 262 -16.79 -9.38 2.94
CA VAL A 262 -17.15 -10.60 3.66
C VAL A 262 -15.99 -11.06 4.54
N GLU A 263 -16.32 -11.70 5.67
CA GLU A 263 -15.30 -12.26 6.57
C GLU A 263 -14.67 -13.53 6.03
N ARG A 264 -15.44 -14.30 5.24
CA ARG A 264 -15.01 -15.56 4.62
C ARG A 264 -15.60 -15.67 3.23
N VAL A 265 -14.79 -16.18 2.30
CA VAL A 265 -15.26 -16.61 0.99
C VAL A 265 -16.02 -17.93 1.14
N ARG A 266 -17.14 -18.06 0.42
CA ARG A 266 -17.97 -19.27 0.41
C ARG A 266 -17.45 -20.28 -0.61
#